data_AF-A0A9D7H4I8-F1
#
_entry.id   AF-A0A9D7H4I8-F1
#
_cell.length_a   1.000
_cell.length_b   1.000
_cell.length_c   1.000
_cell.angle_alpha   90.00
_cell.angle_beta   90.00
_cell.angle_gamma   90.00
#
_symmetry.space_group_name_H-M   'P 1'
#
loop_
_entity.id
_entity.type
_entity.pdbx_description
1 polymer ?
#
loop_
_entity_poly.entity_id
_entity_poly.type
_entity_poly.pdbx_seq_one_letter_code
_entity_poly.pdbx_strand_id
1 'polypeptide(L)'
;MPSGKPSGKAVALVVVGSQAGQMIRGRAAPGADIEAVNLSRSAAEPMGAEDPTRIARADHRGRFAGSFAMREGDVVRVRARAKRGPTESVLFDARATGRAPRPPRVALFRIGLVPYDEARVAVVNLSASRPLAAPGVRLRFLNSTTGETLDLVTNEKGSLPGRPLIGARAGETLSVAVIAGRSRHVGELSVPSAAPLPRGAVKPCARLQRLGAVPERRVLAGPLFVGRPRAADVFQSELSNCHVASAAAAVAHVQPAVLARAIVARDAARSSYRVRLFRRGSRRAEDIVLDAQLFVRPSGDLLYGAASLPPGSPRTPTPRALWWPLLEKAFASRKGSYKSLGDGGCADLVLADLLGRSPHRFFVDGARPGEDDRVFSELSRAFAERRPVCAGTWTGQPRRYVRTGLVPNHAYTVLGCRSVRGRRFVTVRNPWGEEAMGPPRRRGGALELPLEVFVRLFCVVQTVR
;
A
#
# COMPACT_ATOMS: atom_id res chain seq x y z
N MET A 1 -28.69 -37.95 39.84
CA MET A 1 -27.64 -36.91 39.95
C MET A 1 -27.70 -36.02 38.71
N PRO A 2 -27.93 -34.70 38.83
CA PRO A 2 -27.90 -33.83 37.66
C PRO A 2 -26.44 -33.56 37.28
N SER A 3 -26.06 -33.95 36.06
CA SER A 3 -24.78 -33.65 35.44
C SER A 3 -24.68 -32.14 35.18
N GLY A 4 -24.04 -31.41 36.10
CA GLY A 4 -23.71 -30.01 35.90
C GLY A 4 -22.77 -29.86 34.71
N LYS A 5 -23.25 -29.28 33.61
CA LYS A 5 -22.36 -28.71 32.58
C LYS A 5 -21.49 -27.65 33.27
N PRO A 6 -20.16 -27.68 33.16
CA PRO A 6 -19.36 -26.58 33.65
C PRO A 6 -19.70 -25.35 32.80
N SER A 7 -20.36 -24.38 33.41
CA SER A 7 -20.53 -23.03 32.88
C SER A 7 -19.16 -22.34 32.91
N GLY A 8 -18.31 -22.70 31.96
CA GLY A 8 -17.04 -22.02 31.76
C GLY A 8 -17.31 -20.56 31.42
N LYS A 9 -17.19 -19.66 32.41
CA LYS A 9 -17.16 -18.21 32.18
C LYS A 9 -16.15 -17.96 31.04
N ALA A 10 -16.59 -17.28 30.00
CA ALA A 10 -15.73 -16.87 28.90
C ALA A 10 -14.53 -16.09 29.49
N VAL A 11 -13.32 -16.60 29.29
CA VAL A 11 -12.11 -15.93 29.75
C VAL A 11 -11.83 -14.78 28.80
N ALA A 12 -12.15 -13.57 29.23
CA ALA A 12 -11.83 -12.35 28.50
C ALA A 12 -10.32 -12.21 28.30
N LEU A 13 -9.91 -11.77 27.12
CA LEU A 13 -8.53 -11.48 26.79
C LEU A 13 -8.01 -10.33 27.66
N VAL A 14 -6.96 -10.62 28.45
CA VAL A 14 -6.26 -9.65 29.29
C VAL A 14 -4.76 -9.83 29.13
N VAL A 15 -4.04 -8.73 28.93
CA VAL A 15 -2.57 -8.67 29.03
C VAL A 15 -2.22 -8.26 30.47
N VAL A 16 -1.28 -8.97 31.10
CA VAL A 16 -0.90 -8.77 32.50
C VAL A 16 0.61 -8.54 32.64
N GLY A 17 0.98 -7.82 33.70
CA GLY A 17 2.37 -7.54 34.04
C GLY A 17 3.07 -6.59 33.04
N SER A 18 4.37 -6.44 33.23
CA SER A 18 5.22 -5.63 32.35
C SER A 18 5.70 -6.42 31.13
N GLN A 19 6.22 -5.71 30.14
CA GLN A 19 6.77 -6.30 28.90
C GLN A 19 8.29 -6.49 28.99
N ALA A 20 8.78 -6.74 30.20
CA ALA A 20 10.18 -7.10 30.46
C ALA A 20 10.63 -8.28 29.59
N GLY A 21 11.79 -8.11 28.95
CA GLY A 21 12.34 -9.07 27.99
C GLY A 21 11.57 -9.11 26.66
N GLN A 22 10.77 -8.09 26.34
CA GLN A 22 9.90 -8.05 25.15
C GLN A 22 8.89 -9.21 25.12
N MET A 23 8.32 -9.54 26.28
CA MET A 23 7.36 -10.63 26.44
C MET A 23 5.96 -10.10 26.72
N ILE A 24 4.96 -10.61 26.01
CA ILE A 24 3.54 -10.37 26.29
C ILE A 24 3.00 -11.58 27.03
N ARG A 25 2.44 -11.35 28.22
CA ARG A 25 1.83 -12.38 29.07
C ARG A 25 0.38 -12.03 29.35
N GLY A 26 -0.47 -13.03 29.52
CA GLY A 26 -1.88 -12.77 29.70
C GLY A 26 -2.75 -14.00 29.87
N ARG A 27 -4.05 -13.75 29.85
CA ARG A 27 -5.11 -14.77 29.85
C ARG A 27 -6.02 -14.57 28.64
N ALA A 28 -6.52 -15.66 28.09
CA ALA A 28 -7.48 -15.72 27.00
C ALA A 28 -8.25 -17.05 27.06
N ALA A 29 -9.22 -17.24 26.18
CA ALA A 29 -9.90 -18.54 26.03
C ALA A 29 -8.88 -19.69 25.81
N PRO A 30 -9.01 -20.83 26.53
CA PRO A 30 -8.10 -21.97 26.37
C PRO A 30 -7.95 -22.43 24.91
N GLY A 31 -6.71 -22.68 24.51
CA GLY A 31 -6.38 -23.13 23.15
C GLY A 31 -6.49 -22.05 22.05
N ALA A 32 -6.81 -20.80 22.39
CA ALA A 32 -6.84 -19.69 21.46
C ALA A 32 -5.45 -19.34 20.91
N ASP A 33 -5.39 -18.99 19.63
CA ASP A 33 -4.21 -18.39 19.02
C ASP A 33 -4.10 -16.93 19.46
N ILE A 34 -2.93 -16.56 19.99
CA ILE A 34 -2.64 -15.21 20.43
C ILE A 34 -1.77 -14.52 19.40
N GLU A 35 -2.23 -13.35 19.00
CA GLU A 35 -1.62 -12.56 17.96
C GLU A 35 -1.33 -11.14 18.46
N ALA A 36 -0.21 -10.56 18.03
CA ALA A 36 0.15 -9.19 18.38
C ALA A 36 0.50 -8.36 17.14
N VAL A 37 0.13 -7.07 17.19
CA VAL A 37 0.41 -6.06 16.16
C VAL A 37 0.93 -4.79 16.85
N ASN A 38 2.02 -4.22 16.33
CA ASN A 38 2.58 -2.97 16.83
C ASN A 38 2.02 -1.79 16.02
N LEU A 39 1.02 -1.10 16.57
CA LEU A 39 0.34 0.01 15.89
C LEU A 39 1.20 1.29 15.85
N SER A 40 2.18 1.42 16.74
CA SER A 40 3.17 2.52 16.67
C SER A 40 4.09 2.44 15.45
N ARG A 41 4.11 1.30 14.76
CA ARG A 41 4.81 1.14 13.48
C ARG A 41 3.89 1.38 12.29
N SER A 42 2.62 0.98 12.38
CA SER A 42 1.75 0.83 11.21
C SER A 42 1.41 2.11 10.45
N ALA A 43 1.41 3.26 11.12
CA ALA A 43 1.10 4.54 10.49
C ALA A 43 2.04 4.86 9.30
N ALA A 44 3.35 4.65 9.47
CA ALA A 44 4.37 5.01 8.49
C ALA A 44 5.04 3.79 7.83
N GLU A 45 4.51 2.59 8.06
CA GLU A 45 5.04 1.35 7.47
C GLU A 45 4.17 0.89 6.29
N PRO A 46 4.73 0.07 5.39
CA PRO A 46 3.99 -0.55 4.28
C PRO A 46 2.78 -1.39 4.75
N MET A 47 1.81 -1.64 3.86
CA MET A 47 0.70 -2.57 4.12
C MET A 47 1.23 -3.96 4.51
N GLY A 48 0.57 -4.58 5.50
CA GLY A 48 1.04 -5.79 6.17
C GLY A 48 1.80 -5.54 7.47
N ALA A 49 2.21 -4.30 7.78
CA ALA A 49 2.73 -3.95 9.12
C ALA A 49 1.67 -4.07 10.24
N GLU A 50 0.39 -4.14 9.86
CA GLU A 50 -0.73 -4.46 10.75
C GLU A 50 -1.06 -5.96 10.81
N ASP A 51 -0.33 -6.80 10.07
CA ASP A 51 -0.60 -8.23 10.08
C ASP A 51 -0.23 -8.83 11.44
N PRO A 52 -1.19 -9.48 12.12
CA PRO A 52 -0.94 -10.08 13.40
C PRO A 52 0.15 -11.14 13.32
N THR A 53 1.20 -10.95 14.12
CA THR A 53 2.18 -12.01 14.37
C THR A 53 1.61 -12.93 15.43
N ARG A 54 1.50 -14.24 15.15
CA ARG A 54 1.15 -15.21 16.18
C ARG A 54 2.33 -15.33 17.15
N ILE A 55 2.10 -14.98 18.41
CA ILE A 55 3.14 -14.95 19.45
C ILE A 55 3.04 -16.15 20.40
N ALA A 56 1.85 -16.73 20.53
CA ALA A 56 1.59 -17.83 21.47
C ALA A 56 0.30 -18.56 21.13
N ARG A 57 0.07 -19.65 21.85
CA ARG A 57 -1.24 -20.31 21.98
C ARG A 57 -1.56 -20.41 23.48
N ALA A 58 -2.78 -20.07 23.87
CA ALA A 58 -3.19 -20.16 25.27
C ALA A 58 -3.24 -21.63 25.74
N ASP A 59 -2.73 -21.91 26.93
CA ASP A 59 -2.73 -23.23 27.55
C ASP A 59 -4.14 -23.68 27.97
N HIS A 60 -4.26 -24.88 28.54
CA HIS A 60 -5.54 -25.44 29.02
C HIS A 60 -6.19 -24.61 30.14
N ARG A 61 -5.41 -23.77 30.84
CA ARG A 61 -5.87 -22.82 31.88
C ARG A 61 -6.08 -21.41 31.31
N GLY A 62 -5.96 -21.23 30.00
CA GLY A 62 -6.12 -19.96 29.31
C GLY A 62 -4.91 -19.01 29.44
N ARG A 63 -3.77 -19.44 29.98
CA ARG A 63 -2.58 -18.58 30.12
C ARG A 63 -1.77 -18.59 28.84
N PHE A 64 -1.16 -17.46 28.49
CA PHE A 64 -0.23 -17.37 27.38
C PHE A 64 0.99 -16.51 27.72
N ALA A 65 2.09 -16.80 27.02
CA ALA A 65 3.29 -15.98 27.00
C ALA A 65 3.93 -16.07 25.62
N GLY A 66 4.31 -14.94 25.03
CA GLY A 66 4.94 -14.90 23.72
C GLY A 66 5.89 -13.72 23.58
N SER A 67 7.00 -13.93 22.86
CA SER A 67 7.94 -12.85 22.53
C SER A 67 7.39 -11.99 21.41
N PHE A 68 7.52 -10.67 21.55
CA PHE A 68 7.07 -9.72 20.55
C PHE A 68 7.94 -8.46 20.56
N ALA A 69 8.48 -8.09 19.41
CA ALA A 69 9.37 -6.94 19.31
C ALA A 69 8.62 -5.61 19.55
N MET A 70 9.01 -4.88 20.60
CA MET A 70 8.40 -3.61 21.01
C MET A 70 9.40 -2.72 21.76
N ARG A 71 9.10 -1.43 21.81
CA ARG A 71 9.84 -0.40 22.56
C ARG A 71 8.93 0.23 23.60
N GLU A 72 9.52 0.93 24.56
CA GLU A 72 8.78 1.67 25.56
C GLU A 72 7.76 2.63 24.92
N GLY A 73 6.51 2.60 25.37
CA GLY A 73 5.42 3.43 24.85
C GLY A 73 4.88 3.01 23.48
N ASP A 74 5.29 1.87 22.91
CA ASP A 74 4.63 1.34 21.72
C ASP A 74 3.19 0.91 22.04
N VAL A 75 2.24 1.32 21.21
CA VAL A 75 0.84 0.86 21.30
C VAL A 75 0.74 -0.49 20.60
N VAL A 76 0.40 -1.53 21.36
CA VAL A 76 0.31 -2.91 20.88
C VAL A 76 -1.13 -3.40 20.97
N ARG A 77 -1.64 -3.95 19.87
CA ARG A 77 -2.92 -4.68 19.85
C ARG A 77 -2.65 -6.17 19.97
N VAL A 78 -3.23 -6.79 20.99
CA VAL A 78 -3.26 -8.26 21.13
C VAL A 78 -4.64 -8.75 20.75
N ARG A 79 -4.70 -9.85 19.99
CA ARG A 79 -5.94 -10.52 19.57
C ARG A 79 -5.91 -11.98 20.00
N ALA A 80 -7.05 -12.49 20.45
CA ALA A 80 -7.25 -13.89 20.74
C ALA A 80 -8.26 -14.50 19.75
N ARG A 81 -7.85 -15.55 19.04
CA ARG A 81 -8.71 -16.32 18.14
C ARG A 81 -8.91 -17.74 18.69
N ALA A 82 -10.08 -17.98 19.27
CA ALA A 82 -10.53 -19.32 19.61
C ALA A 82 -11.05 -20.06 18.36
N LYS A 83 -11.14 -21.39 18.43
CA LYS A 83 -11.73 -22.22 17.34
C LYS A 83 -13.20 -21.90 17.07
N ARG A 84 -13.92 -21.41 18.08
CA ARG A 84 -15.35 -21.01 18.03
C ARG A 84 -15.52 -19.75 18.89
N GLY A 85 -16.32 -18.80 18.43
CA GLY A 85 -16.58 -17.52 19.13
C GLY A 85 -15.95 -16.29 18.46
N PRO A 86 -16.28 -15.08 18.93
CA PRO A 86 -15.75 -13.83 18.40
C PRO A 86 -14.24 -13.71 18.64
N THR A 87 -13.55 -12.94 17.78
CA THR A 87 -12.16 -12.55 18.05
C THR A 87 -12.18 -11.43 19.08
N GLU A 88 -11.50 -11.64 20.21
CA GLU A 88 -11.31 -10.60 21.22
C GLU A 88 -10.02 -9.82 20.95
N SER A 89 -9.98 -8.55 21.34
CA SER A 89 -8.77 -7.74 21.23
C SER A 89 -8.62 -6.74 22.37
N VAL A 90 -7.37 -6.52 22.80
CA VAL A 90 -7.01 -5.52 23.80
C VAL A 90 -5.85 -4.67 23.28
N LEU A 91 -5.87 -3.38 23.63
CA LEU A 91 -4.78 -2.43 23.38
C LEU A 91 -4.04 -2.16 24.69
N PHE A 92 -2.72 -2.05 24.64
CA PHE A 92 -1.91 -1.58 25.76
C PHE A 92 -0.68 -0.82 25.28
N ASP A 93 -0.18 0.06 26.12
CA ASP A 93 1.12 0.72 25.93
C ASP A 93 2.22 -0.15 26.53
N ALA A 94 3.22 -0.50 25.73
CA ALA A 94 4.31 -1.36 26.18
C ALA A 94 5.16 -0.66 27.24
N ARG A 95 5.39 -1.35 28.37
CA ARG A 95 6.15 -0.85 29.52
C ARG A 95 7.29 -1.78 29.94
N ALA A 96 8.36 -1.19 30.47
CA ALA A 96 9.57 -1.89 30.92
C ALA A 96 10.17 -2.82 29.85
N THR A 97 10.15 -2.40 28.59
CA THR A 97 10.60 -3.25 27.46
C THR A 97 12.11 -3.45 27.40
N GLY A 98 12.87 -2.64 28.15
CA GLY A 98 14.33 -2.56 28.04
C GLY A 98 14.83 -1.88 26.76
N ARG A 99 13.93 -1.27 25.97
CA ARG A 99 14.28 -0.54 24.75
C ARG A 99 13.71 0.88 24.79
N ALA A 100 14.56 1.85 24.50
CA ALA A 100 14.20 3.27 24.50
C ALA A 100 12.96 3.55 23.62
N PRO A 101 12.10 4.51 24.02
CA PRO A 101 10.92 4.87 23.25
C PRO A 101 11.29 5.36 21.85
N ARG A 102 10.34 5.30 20.91
CA ARG A 102 10.50 5.87 19.57
C ARG A 102 9.61 7.10 19.41
N PRO A 103 10.02 8.08 18.59
CA PRO A 103 9.14 9.19 18.28
C PRO A 103 7.89 8.68 17.55
N PRO A 104 6.70 9.23 17.86
CA PRO A 104 5.50 8.91 17.11
C PRO A 104 5.66 9.28 15.64
N ARG A 105 5.08 8.48 14.76
CA ARG A 105 5.12 8.70 13.31
C ARG A 105 3.76 9.12 12.80
N VAL A 106 3.76 10.00 11.80
CA VAL A 106 2.55 10.54 11.17
C VAL A 106 2.61 10.31 9.66
N ALA A 107 1.57 9.72 9.10
CA ALA A 107 1.40 9.49 7.68
C ALA A 107 0.86 10.75 6.99
N LEU A 108 1.71 11.77 6.80
CA LEU A 108 1.29 13.05 6.20
C LEU A 108 0.60 12.87 4.84
N PHE A 109 1.06 11.92 4.03
CA PHE A 109 0.46 11.56 2.74
C PHE A 109 -0.98 11.03 2.84
N ARG A 110 -1.47 10.67 4.02
CA ARG A 110 -2.88 10.29 4.25
C ARG A 110 -3.73 11.46 4.76
N ILE A 111 -3.13 12.59 5.09
CA ILE A 111 -3.88 13.79 5.49
C ILE A 111 -4.36 14.51 4.23
N GLY A 112 -5.66 14.75 4.17
CA GLY A 112 -6.32 15.56 3.16
C GLY A 112 -6.86 16.85 3.78
N LEU A 113 -7.01 17.87 2.95
CA LEU A 113 -7.67 19.12 3.29
C LEU A 113 -8.89 19.29 2.39
N VAL A 114 -10.03 19.56 3.00
CA VAL A 114 -11.33 19.73 2.33
C VAL A 114 -11.80 21.15 2.62
N PRO A 115 -12.00 22.02 1.60
CA PRO A 115 -12.59 23.33 1.82
C PRO A 115 -13.93 23.20 2.56
N TYR A 116 -14.09 23.98 3.64
CA TYR A 116 -15.35 24.07 4.37
C TYR A 116 -16.06 25.38 4.01
N ASP A 117 -15.31 26.49 4.02
CA ASP A 117 -15.70 27.80 3.51
C ASP A 117 -14.44 28.54 2.99
N GLU A 118 -14.56 29.83 2.71
CA GLU A 118 -13.44 30.64 2.16
C GLU A 118 -12.26 30.83 3.14
N ALA A 119 -12.49 30.62 4.45
CA ALA A 119 -11.50 30.85 5.49
C ALA A 119 -11.05 29.57 6.21
N ARG A 120 -11.77 28.46 6.06
CA ARG A 120 -11.55 27.23 6.84
C ARG A 120 -11.48 25.98 5.97
N VAL A 121 -10.66 25.05 6.43
CA VAL A 121 -10.55 23.70 5.86
C VAL A 121 -10.80 22.64 6.92
N ALA A 122 -11.44 21.55 6.51
CA ALA A 122 -11.54 20.33 7.28
C ALA A 122 -10.32 19.44 7.02
N VAL A 123 -9.69 18.99 8.11
CA VAL A 123 -8.61 18.01 8.06
C VAL A 123 -9.21 16.61 8.05
N VAL A 124 -8.87 15.80 7.04
CA VAL A 124 -9.44 14.45 6.87
C VAL A 124 -8.37 13.39 6.71
N ASN A 125 -8.68 12.16 7.13
CA ASN A 125 -7.89 10.99 6.75
C ASN A 125 -8.40 10.46 5.39
N LEU A 126 -7.56 10.54 4.36
CA LEU A 126 -7.85 10.04 3.02
C LEU A 126 -8.04 8.51 3.00
N SER A 127 -7.56 7.80 4.04
CA SER A 127 -7.67 6.36 4.20
C SER A 127 -8.67 5.95 5.30
N ALA A 128 -9.87 5.50 4.92
CA ALA A 128 -10.88 5.00 5.86
C ALA A 128 -10.45 3.74 6.64
N SER A 129 -9.50 2.97 6.11
CA SER A 129 -9.05 1.71 6.69
C SER A 129 -7.66 1.76 7.33
N ARG A 130 -6.93 2.88 7.21
CA ARG A 130 -5.54 2.97 7.70
C ARG A 130 -5.32 4.15 8.64
N PRO A 131 -4.51 3.96 9.70
CA PRO A 131 -4.19 5.02 10.64
C PRO A 131 -3.33 6.13 10.01
N LEU A 132 -3.49 7.34 10.54
CA LEU A 132 -2.56 8.45 10.37
C LEU A 132 -1.38 8.38 11.33
N ALA A 133 -1.63 7.95 12.56
CA ALA A 133 -0.64 7.77 13.63
C ALA A 133 -1.09 6.62 14.55
N ALA A 134 -0.27 6.24 15.52
CA ALA A 134 -0.71 5.29 16.55
C ALA A 134 -1.91 5.86 17.32
N PRO A 135 -2.84 5.03 17.84
CA PRO A 135 -3.90 5.50 18.73
C PRO A 135 -3.38 6.36 19.88
N GLY A 136 -4.12 7.40 20.28
CA GLY A 136 -3.71 8.28 21.38
C GLY A 136 -2.60 9.30 21.06
N VAL A 137 -2.06 9.32 19.83
CA VAL A 137 -1.07 10.33 19.43
C VAL A 137 -1.72 11.71 19.36
N ARG A 138 -1.13 12.69 20.05
CA ARG A 138 -1.53 14.10 19.99
C ARG A 138 -0.83 14.80 18.84
N LEU A 139 -1.61 15.36 17.93
CA LEU A 139 -1.18 16.11 16.76
C LEU A 139 -1.52 17.59 16.95
N ARG A 140 -0.65 18.48 16.46
CA ARG A 140 -0.89 19.90 16.31
C ARG A 140 -0.83 20.26 14.84
N PHE A 141 -1.86 20.93 14.36
CA PHE A 141 -1.83 21.68 13.11
C PHE A 141 -1.68 23.16 13.46
N LEU A 142 -0.74 23.84 12.82
CA LEU A 142 -0.49 25.26 12.99
C LEU A 142 -0.58 25.91 11.62
N ASN A 143 -1.49 26.86 11.44
CA ASN A 143 -1.43 27.74 10.28
C ASN A 143 -0.24 28.69 10.45
N SER A 144 0.74 28.57 9.55
CA SER A 144 1.99 29.32 9.63
C SER A 144 1.80 30.81 9.33
N THR A 145 0.70 31.18 8.68
CA THR A 145 0.36 32.57 8.35
C THR A 145 -0.38 33.25 9.49
N THR A 146 -1.42 32.59 10.04
CA THR A 146 -2.32 33.21 11.03
C THR A 146 -1.91 32.93 12.48
N GLY A 147 -1.06 31.92 12.72
CA GLY A 147 -0.73 31.44 14.07
C GLY A 147 -1.81 30.56 14.71
N GLU A 148 -2.93 30.32 14.02
CA GLU A 148 -4.02 29.49 14.54
C GLU A 148 -3.57 28.04 14.73
N THR A 149 -3.93 27.43 15.85
CA THR A 149 -3.60 26.04 16.16
C THR A 149 -4.82 25.16 16.35
N LEU A 150 -4.74 23.93 15.84
CA LEU A 150 -5.69 22.85 16.07
C LEU A 150 -4.95 21.65 16.67
N ASP A 151 -5.21 21.37 17.95
CA ASP A 151 -4.67 20.21 18.67
C ASP A 151 -5.71 19.09 18.71
N LEU A 152 -5.31 17.87 18.35
CA LEU A 152 -6.20 16.72 18.26
C LEU A 152 -5.51 15.46 18.77
N VAL A 153 -6.29 14.50 19.26
CA VAL A 153 -5.79 13.16 19.64
C VAL A 153 -6.40 12.14 18.70
N THR A 154 -5.56 11.28 18.11
CA THR A 154 -6.06 10.20 17.25
C THR A 154 -6.88 9.18 18.04
N ASN A 155 -7.98 8.70 17.46
CA ASN A 155 -8.87 7.71 18.06
C ASN A 155 -8.26 6.29 18.11
N GLU A 156 -9.02 5.29 18.57
CA GLU A 156 -8.60 3.89 18.67
C GLU A 156 -8.17 3.23 17.34
N LYS A 157 -8.58 3.83 16.21
CA LYS A 157 -8.18 3.41 14.86
C LYS A 157 -6.95 4.18 14.36
N GLY A 158 -6.35 5.04 15.19
CA GLY A 158 -5.23 5.90 14.80
C GLY A 158 -5.61 6.98 13.78
N SER A 159 -6.89 7.36 13.72
CA SER A 159 -7.43 8.36 12.78
C SER A 159 -7.91 9.62 13.50
N LEU A 160 -8.17 10.69 12.74
CA LEU A 160 -8.74 11.93 13.28
C LEU A 160 -10.16 11.69 13.84
N PRO A 161 -10.54 12.35 14.93
CA PRO A 161 -11.92 12.38 15.42
C PRO A 161 -12.77 13.30 14.53
N GLY A 162 -13.75 12.73 13.82
CA GLY A 162 -14.64 13.51 12.96
C GLY A 162 -13.94 14.19 11.77
N ARG A 163 -14.32 15.45 11.51
CA ARG A 163 -13.77 16.32 10.46
C ARG A 163 -13.40 17.69 11.06
N PRO A 164 -12.31 17.75 11.84
CA PRO A 164 -11.96 18.97 12.57
C PRO A 164 -11.58 20.09 11.60
N LEU A 165 -11.95 21.32 11.97
CA LEU A 165 -11.75 22.53 11.17
C LEU A 165 -10.59 23.35 11.72
N ILE A 166 -9.86 23.99 10.81
CA ILE A 166 -8.85 25.01 11.12
C ILE A 166 -8.99 26.15 10.11
N GLY A 167 -8.80 27.40 10.57
CA GLY A 167 -8.69 28.57 9.71
C GLY A 167 -7.45 28.47 8.83
N ALA A 168 -7.68 28.30 7.52
CA ALA A 168 -6.63 28.31 6.51
C ALA A 168 -7.22 28.57 5.12
N ARG A 169 -6.62 29.50 4.40
CA ARG A 169 -7.00 29.88 3.03
C ARG A 169 -6.16 29.13 2.00
N ALA A 170 -6.66 29.05 0.77
CA ALA A 170 -5.91 28.48 -0.35
C ALA A 170 -4.52 29.13 -0.49
N GLY A 171 -3.49 28.31 -0.65
CA GLY A 171 -2.09 28.76 -0.74
C GLY A 171 -1.37 28.89 0.60
N GLU A 172 -2.08 28.89 1.74
CA GLU A 172 -1.45 28.87 3.06
C GLU A 172 -0.89 27.49 3.41
N THR A 173 -0.07 27.45 4.46
CA THR A 173 0.64 26.23 4.89
C THR A 173 0.32 25.89 6.34
N LEU A 174 -0.12 24.64 6.55
CA LEU A 174 -0.31 24.05 7.86
C LEU A 174 0.93 23.25 8.25
N SER A 175 1.66 23.71 9.26
CA SER A 175 2.70 22.93 9.94
C SER A 175 2.04 21.86 10.80
N VAL A 176 2.53 20.63 10.71
CA VAL A 176 2.07 19.49 11.48
C VAL A 176 3.16 19.09 12.47
N ALA A 177 2.77 18.91 13.73
CA ALA A 177 3.67 18.45 14.79
C ALA A 177 3.01 17.37 15.65
N VAL A 178 3.86 16.57 16.29
CA VAL A 178 3.45 15.65 17.36
C VAL A 178 3.75 16.29 18.71
N ILE A 179 2.81 16.22 19.65
CA ILE A 179 2.99 16.70 21.01
C ILE A 179 3.31 15.50 21.92
N ALA A 180 4.56 15.42 22.37
CA ALA A 180 5.02 14.40 23.33
C ALA A 180 6.00 15.06 24.33
N GLY A 181 5.45 15.78 25.30
CA GLY A 181 6.21 16.71 26.17
C GLY A 181 6.54 18.00 25.41
N ARG A 182 7.53 17.98 24.52
CA ARG A 182 7.82 19.07 23.58
C ARG A 182 7.14 18.80 22.23
N SER A 183 6.76 19.88 21.53
CA SER A 183 6.26 19.79 20.15
C SER A 183 7.39 19.41 19.20
N ARG A 184 7.16 18.42 18.35
CA ARG A 184 8.11 17.98 17.32
C ARG A 184 7.46 18.11 15.96
N HIS A 185 8.00 18.99 15.13
CA HIS A 185 7.59 19.14 13.73
C HIS A 185 7.77 17.82 12.97
N VAL A 186 6.74 17.46 12.18
CA VAL A 186 6.74 16.25 11.34
C VAL A 186 6.65 16.56 9.85
N GLY A 187 6.15 17.74 9.47
CA GLY A 187 6.10 18.22 8.10
C GLY A 187 4.93 19.18 7.86
N GLU A 188 4.77 19.60 6.62
CA GLU A 188 3.86 20.69 6.23
C GLU A 188 2.80 20.19 5.25
N LEU A 189 1.66 20.89 5.23
CA LEU A 189 0.55 20.64 4.31
C LEU A 189 0.18 21.96 3.62
N SER A 190 0.27 22.01 2.29
CA SER A 190 -0.25 23.12 1.49
C SER A 190 -1.76 23.03 1.38
N VAL A 191 -2.45 24.14 1.65
CA VAL A 191 -3.89 24.25 1.46
C VAL A 191 -4.19 24.38 -0.04
N PRO A 192 -4.92 23.41 -0.64
CA PRO A 192 -5.12 23.40 -2.08
C PRO A 192 -6.02 24.55 -2.52
N SER A 193 -5.71 25.13 -3.68
CA SER A 193 -6.65 26.01 -4.37
C SER A 193 -7.81 25.21 -4.96
N ALA A 194 -9.04 25.70 -4.79
CA ALA A 194 -10.25 25.11 -5.36
C ALA A 194 -10.38 25.34 -6.89
N ALA A 195 -9.27 25.58 -7.58
CA ALA A 195 -9.26 25.91 -9.01
C ALA A 195 -9.97 24.82 -9.84
N PRO A 196 -10.91 25.20 -10.72
CA PRO A 196 -11.57 24.26 -11.60
C PRO A 196 -10.58 23.46 -12.45
N LEU A 197 -10.95 22.21 -12.77
CA LEU A 197 -10.21 21.43 -13.75
C LEU A 197 -10.39 22.07 -15.14
N PRO A 198 -9.29 22.37 -15.87
CA PRO A 198 -9.33 22.78 -17.27
C PRO A 198 -10.10 21.77 -18.10
N ARG A 199 -10.73 22.27 -19.17
CA ARG A 199 -11.37 21.39 -20.16
C ARG A 199 -10.36 20.38 -20.70
N GLY A 200 -10.76 19.11 -20.77
CA GLY A 200 -9.90 18.01 -21.23
C GLY A 200 -8.93 17.43 -20.18
N ALA A 201 -8.82 18.03 -18.98
CA ALA A 201 -7.98 17.46 -17.93
C ALA A 201 -8.52 16.10 -17.44
N VAL A 202 -7.61 15.14 -17.21
CA VAL A 202 -7.97 13.82 -16.67
C VAL A 202 -8.55 13.98 -15.28
N LYS A 203 -9.80 13.52 -15.08
CA LYS A 203 -10.51 13.67 -13.80
C LYS A 203 -9.91 12.76 -12.71
N PRO A 204 -9.86 13.21 -11.43
CA PRO A 204 -9.39 12.42 -10.30
C PRO A 204 -10.37 11.27 -9.96
N CYS A 205 -9.98 10.38 -9.05
CA CYS A 205 -10.79 9.24 -8.63
C CYS A 205 -12.01 9.65 -7.78
N ALA A 206 -13.08 8.85 -7.84
CA ALA A 206 -14.34 9.13 -7.14
C ALA A 206 -14.21 9.19 -5.61
N ARG A 207 -13.20 8.54 -5.03
CA ARG A 207 -13.00 8.55 -3.57
C ARG A 207 -12.69 9.95 -3.05
N LEU A 208 -11.84 10.71 -3.74
CA LEU A 208 -11.51 12.08 -3.35
C LEU A 208 -12.69 13.01 -3.56
N GLN A 209 -13.40 12.83 -4.68
CA GLN A 209 -14.64 13.55 -4.96
C GLN A 209 -15.67 13.34 -3.85
N ARG A 210 -15.86 12.10 -3.37
CA ARG A 210 -16.76 11.80 -2.23
C ARG A 210 -16.32 12.42 -0.90
N LEU A 211 -15.01 12.62 -0.70
CA LEU A 211 -14.49 13.27 0.50
C LEU A 211 -14.62 14.80 0.45
N GLY A 212 -14.88 15.38 -0.74
CA GLY A 212 -14.80 16.82 -0.98
C GLY A 212 -13.36 17.33 -1.10
N ALA A 213 -12.36 16.44 -1.06
CA ALA A 213 -10.96 16.83 -1.15
C ALA A 213 -10.67 17.33 -2.56
N VAL A 214 -10.22 18.57 -2.69
CA VAL A 214 -9.78 19.13 -3.96
C VAL A 214 -8.32 18.76 -4.16
N PRO A 215 -7.99 17.91 -5.14
CA PRO A 215 -6.60 17.56 -5.38
C PRO A 215 -5.91 18.71 -6.10
N GLU A 216 -4.83 19.21 -5.53
CA GLU A 216 -4.00 20.21 -6.18
C GLU A 216 -3.28 19.58 -7.38
N ARG A 217 -3.00 20.38 -8.40
CA ARG A 217 -2.23 19.96 -9.58
C ARG A 217 -0.98 20.81 -9.68
N ARG A 218 0.17 20.17 -9.76
CA ARG A 218 1.47 20.83 -9.90
C ARG A 218 2.25 20.23 -11.06
N VAL A 219 3.01 21.08 -11.75
CA VAL A 219 4.08 20.60 -12.61
C VAL A 219 5.22 20.18 -11.69
N LEU A 220 5.59 18.90 -11.73
CA LEU A 220 6.69 18.40 -10.91
C LEU A 220 8.01 18.51 -11.67
N ALA A 221 8.99 19.15 -11.04
CA ALA A 221 10.36 19.14 -11.51
C ALA A 221 10.98 17.76 -11.28
N GLY A 222 11.59 17.19 -12.31
CA GLY A 222 12.29 15.91 -12.23
C GLY A 222 12.68 15.37 -13.59
N PRO A 223 13.64 14.43 -13.65
CA PRO A 223 13.95 13.75 -14.88
C PRO A 223 12.81 12.79 -15.25
N LEU A 224 12.56 12.63 -16.56
CA LEU A 224 11.59 11.66 -17.05
C LEU A 224 11.98 10.23 -16.61
N PHE A 225 13.28 9.93 -16.65
CA PHE A 225 13.86 8.66 -16.21
C PHE A 225 15.08 8.90 -15.32
N VAL A 226 15.22 8.10 -14.27
CA VAL A 226 16.46 8.02 -13.47
C VAL A 226 17.16 6.71 -13.82
N GLY A 227 18.03 6.76 -14.83
CA GLY A 227 18.59 5.55 -15.44
C GLY A 227 17.52 4.73 -16.18
N ARG A 228 17.72 3.41 -16.28
CA ARG A 228 16.74 2.51 -16.89
C ARG A 228 15.48 2.40 -16.04
N PRO A 229 14.27 2.33 -16.64
CA PRO A 229 13.06 1.95 -15.91
C PRO A 229 13.26 0.65 -15.13
N ARG A 230 12.79 0.60 -13.88
CA ARG A 230 12.83 -0.60 -13.04
C ARG A 230 11.45 -0.88 -12.48
N ALA A 231 11.17 -2.16 -12.22
CA ALA A 231 9.97 -2.56 -11.48
C ALA A 231 9.83 -1.80 -10.14
N ALA A 232 10.96 -1.52 -9.48
CA ALA A 232 11.01 -0.78 -8.22
C ALA A 232 10.58 0.69 -8.34
N ASP A 233 10.53 1.29 -9.53
CA ASP A 233 10.06 2.67 -9.69
C ASP A 233 8.50 2.74 -9.69
N VAL A 234 7.80 1.60 -9.72
CA VAL A 234 6.34 1.54 -9.86
C VAL A 234 5.65 1.34 -8.51
N PHE A 235 4.97 2.36 -8.01
CA PHE A 235 4.10 2.25 -6.83
C PHE A 235 2.67 2.68 -7.19
N GLN A 236 1.72 1.77 -6.99
CA GLN A 236 0.30 1.96 -7.32
C GLN A 236 -0.41 3.04 -6.46
N SER A 237 0.14 3.38 -5.29
CA SER A 237 -0.49 4.29 -4.31
C SER A 237 -1.90 3.81 -3.87
N GLU A 238 -2.87 4.71 -3.69
CA GLU A 238 -4.22 4.41 -3.16
C GLU A 238 -5.29 4.17 -4.26
N LEU A 239 -4.88 4.11 -5.54
CA LEU A 239 -5.80 3.82 -6.66
C LEU A 239 -5.90 2.32 -6.90
N SER A 240 -7.10 1.79 -7.19
CA SER A 240 -7.32 0.35 -7.46
C SER A 240 -6.93 -0.07 -8.89
N ASN A 241 -5.72 0.26 -9.34
CA ASN A 241 -5.20 -0.04 -10.69
C ASN A 241 -4.00 -1.01 -10.68
N CYS A 242 -3.99 -1.99 -9.77
CA CYS A 242 -2.91 -2.97 -9.60
C CYS A 242 -2.51 -3.69 -10.89
N HIS A 243 -3.47 -3.95 -11.78
CA HIS A 243 -3.25 -4.54 -13.09
C HIS A 243 -2.34 -3.68 -13.99
N VAL A 244 -2.46 -2.35 -13.92
CA VAL A 244 -1.61 -1.41 -14.65
C VAL A 244 -0.22 -1.36 -14.05
N ALA A 245 -0.15 -1.17 -12.73
CA ALA A 245 1.12 -1.09 -12.01
C ALA A 245 1.93 -2.39 -12.14
N SER A 246 1.28 -3.54 -12.00
CA SER A 246 1.93 -4.84 -12.16
C SER A 246 2.48 -5.04 -13.58
N ALA A 247 1.69 -4.70 -14.61
CA ALA A 247 2.09 -4.81 -16.01
C ALA A 247 3.25 -3.85 -16.37
N ALA A 248 3.17 -2.59 -15.94
CA ALA A 248 4.24 -1.61 -16.16
C ALA A 248 5.55 -2.06 -15.48
N ALA A 249 5.46 -2.57 -14.23
CA ALA A 249 6.61 -3.12 -13.53
C ALA A 249 7.17 -4.37 -14.21
N ALA A 250 6.31 -5.24 -14.77
CA ALA A 250 6.74 -6.41 -15.54
C ALA A 250 7.52 -5.99 -16.81
N VAL A 251 7.01 -5.02 -17.57
CA VAL A 251 7.71 -4.49 -18.75
C VAL A 251 9.02 -3.82 -18.34
N ALA A 252 9.04 -3.03 -17.26
CA ALA A 252 10.28 -2.43 -16.75
C ALA A 252 11.32 -3.48 -16.33
N HIS A 253 10.88 -4.64 -15.84
CA HIS A 253 11.77 -5.74 -15.44
C HIS A 253 12.41 -6.44 -16.64
N VAL A 254 11.63 -6.83 -17.64
CA VAL A 254 12.13 -7.66 -18.76
C VAL A 254 12.48 -6.88 -20.02
N GLN A 255 11.83 -5.74 -20.28
CA GLN A 255 11.92 -4.96 -21.51
C GLN A 255 11.90 -3.43 -21.25
N PRO A 256 12.77 -2.88 -20.37
CA PRO A 256 12.72 -1.47 -19.96
C PRO A 256 12.85 -0.46 -21.11
N ALA A 257 13.53 -0.85 -22.20
CA ALA A 257 13.69 0.00 -23.39
C ALA A 257 12.36 0.30 -24.10
N VAL A 258 11.33 -0.54 -23.95
CA VAL A 258 9.98 -0.26 -24.47
C VAL A 258 9.41 0.98 -23.81
N LEU A 259 9.50 1.09 -22.48
CA LEU A 259 9.00 2.23 -21.73
C LEU A 259 9.76 3.51 -22.06
N ALA A 260 11.09 3.41 -22.18
CA ALA A 260 11.95 4.52 -22.57
C ALA A 260 11.61 5.11 -23.95
N ARG A 261 11.17 4.28 -24.91
CA ARG A 261 10.71 4.74 -26.24
C ARG A 261 9.25 5.19 -26.26
N ALA A 262 8.41 4.59 -25.41
CA ALA A 262 6.99 4.88 -25.37
C ALA A 262 6.68 6.27 -24.79
N ILE A 263 7.50 6.76 -23.85
CA ILE A 263 7.25 7.99 -23.11
C ILE A 263 8.32 9.02 -23.46
N VAL A 264 7.92 10.14 -24.06
CA VAL A 264 8.84 11.17 -24.57
C VAL A 264 8.34 12.56 -24.18
N ALA A 265 9.24 13.42 -23.68
CA ALA A 265 8.97 14.84 -23.51
C ALA A 265 8.88 15.52 -24.89
N ARG A 266 7.88 16.36 -25.12
CA ARG A 266 7.66 16.98 -26.44
C ARG A 266 8.40 18.30 -26.62
N ASP A 267 8.90 18.88 -25.54
CA ASP A 267 9.56 20.17 -25.52
C ASP A 267 10.65 20.22 -24.44
N ALA A 268 11.61 21.14 -24.60
CA ALA A 268 12.74 21.30 -23.67
C ALA A 268 12.28 21.76 -22.27
N ALA A 269 11.18 22.52 -22.19
CA ALA A 269 10.57 22.96 -20.93
C ALA A 269 9.83 21.82 -20.19
N ARG A 270 9.68 20.65 -20.82
CA ARG A 270 8.92 19.49 -20.32
C ARG A 270 7.50 19.85 -19.91
N SER A 271 6.88 20.75 -20.66
CA SER A 271 5.50 21.21 -20.44
C SER A 271 4.46 20.18 -20.88
N SER A 272 4.82 19.31 -21.84
CA SER A 272 3.97 18.22 -22.32
C SER A 272 4.74 16.94 -22.64
N TYR A 273 4.02 15.82 -22.59
CA TYR A 273 4.56 14.48 -22.82
C TYR A 273 3.71 13.71 -23.81
N ARG A 274 4.34 12.83 -24.58
CA ARG A 274 3.69 11.85 -25.45
C ARG A 274 3.89 10.47 -24.86
N VAL A 275 2.80 9.71 -24.74
CA VAL A 275 2.82 8.29 -24.37
C VAL A 275 2.22 7.47 -25.48
N ARG A 276 3.03 6.60 -26.09
CA ARG A 276 2.59 5.67 -27.14
C ARG A 276 2.02 4.40 -26.53
N LEU A 277 0.75 4.11 -26.83
CA LEU A 277 0.09 2.84 -26.51
C LEU A 277 -0.39 2.17 -27.79
N PHE A 278 -0.55 0.86 -27.78
CA PHE A 278 -1.11 0.10 -28.89
C PHE A 278 -2.62 -0.10 -28.69
N ARG A 279 -3.36 -0.15 -29.80
CA ARG A 279 -4.73 -0.66 -29.77
C ARG A 279 -4.67 -2.17 -29.52
N ARG A 280 -5.46 -2.64 -28.56
CA ARG A 280 -5.48 -4.03 -28.08
C ARG A 280 -5.45 -5.04 -29.22
N GLY A 281 -4.52 -6.00 -29.13
CA GLY A 281 -4.39 -7.09 -30.12
C GLY A 281 -3.93 -6.63 -31.50
N SER A 282 -3.43 -5.41 -31.65
CA SER A 282 -2.96 -4.88 -32.93
C SER A 282 -1.60 -4.20 -32.81
N ARG A 283 -0.89 -4.10 -33.93
CA ARG A 283 0.34 -3.30 -34.06
C ARG A 283 0.07 -1.81 -34.30
N ARG A 284 -1.20 -1.38 -34.35
CA ARG A 284 -1.55 0.03 -34.53
C ARG A 284 -1.35 0.77 -33.21
N ALA A 285 -0.45 1.75 -33.23
CA ALA A 285 -0.15 2.60 -32.09
C ALA A 285 -0.98 3.89 -32.11
N GLU A 286 -1.24 4.43 -30.93
CA GLU A 286 -1.90 5.70 -30.64
C GLU A 286 -0.99 6.51 -29.72
N ASP A 287 -0.79 7.79 -30.04
CA ASP A 287 0.01 8.71 -29.27
C ASP A 287 -0.91 9.57 -28.38
N ILE A 288 -0.84 9.34 -27.06
CA ILE A 288 -1.58 10.10 -26.07
C ILE A 288 -0.72 11.29 -25.64
N VAL A 289 -1.21 12.51 -25.86
CA VAL A 289 -0.56 13.74 -25.42
C VAL A 289 -1.09 14.15 -24.05
N LEU A 290 -0.17 14.42 -23.13
CA LEU A 290 -0.48 14.79 -21.74
C LEU A 290 0.20 16.11 -21.39
N ASP A 291 -0.49 16.95 -20.63
CA ASP A 291 0.16 18.05 -19.91
C ASP A 291 1.04 17.51 -18.76
N ALA A 292 1.99 18.34 -18.30
CA ALA A 292 2.92 18.01 -17.22
C ALA A 292 2.31 18.10 -15.81
N GLN A 293 1.05 18.50 -15.65
CA GLN A 293 0.42 18.63 -14.34
C GLN A 293 0.02 17.26 -13.79
N LEU A 294 0.49 16.97 -12.57
CA LEU A 294 0.16 15.76 -11.84
C LEU A 294 -0.58 16.15 -10.56
N PHE A 295 -1.50 15.29 -10.13
CA PHE A 295 -2.21 15.49 -8.89
C PHE A 295 -1.29 15.25 -7.70
N VAL A 296 -1.28 16.19 -6.76
CA VAL A 296 -0.50 16.12 -5.53
C VAL A 296 -1.41 16.19 -4.30
N ARG A 297 -0.90 15.61 -3.21
CA ARG A 297 -1.48 15.67 -1.88
C ARG A 297 -1.07 17.00 -1.22
N PRO A 298 -1.76 17.42 -0.15
CA PRO A 298 -1.32 18.57 0.65
C PRO A 298 0.14 18.46 1.12
N SER A 299 0.63 17.24 1.35
CA SER A 299 2.05 16.99 1.70
C SER A 299 3.05 17.23 0.55
N GLY A 300 2.60 17.58 -0.65
CA GLY A 300 3.44 17.70 -1.86
C GLY A 300 3.75 16.38 -2.58
N ASP A 301 3.24 15.27 -2.06
CA ASP A 301 3.42 13.96 -2.67
C ASP A 301 2.48 13.71 -3.84
N LEU A 302 2.94 12.91 -4.79
CA LEU A 302 2.07 12.43 -5.84
C LEU A 302 0.86 11.69 -5.26
N LEU A 303 -0.32 12.08 -5.73
CA LEU A 303 -1.56 11.44 -5.36
C LEU A 303 -1.67 10.05 -6.00
N TYR A 304 -1.26 9.95 -7.27
CA TYR A 304 -1.22 8.74 -8.08
C TYR A 304 0.20 8.51 -8.63
N GLY A 305 0.54 7.27 -8.93
CA GLY A 305 1.76 6.98 -9.69
C GLY A 305 3.06 7.34 -8.96
N ALA A 306 3.15 7.07 -7.65
CA ALA A 306 4.34 7.43 -6.89
C ALA A 306 5.59 6.65 -7.39
N ALA A 307 6.70 7.35 -7.61
CA ALA A 307 7.96 6.75 -8.07
C ALA A 307 8.87 6.27 -6.92
N SER A 308 8.48 6.48 -5.67
CA SER A 308 9.16 6.02 -4.44
C SER A 308 8.23 6.21 -3.23
N LEU A 309 8.47 5.44 -2.17
CA LEU A 309 7.74 5.45 -0.90
C LEU A 309 7.48 6.89 -0.37
N PRO A 310 6.39 7.10 0.39
CA PRO A 310 6.04 8.42 0.91
C PRO A 310 7.14 9.04 1.79
N PRO A 311 7.24 10.38 1.86
CA PRO A 311 8.13 11.10 2.76
C PRO A 311 7.88 10.67 4.20
N GLY A 312 8.98 10.46 4.93
CA GLY A 312 8.99 9.87 6.27
C GLY A 312 10.07 8.80 6.45
N SER A 313 10.68 8.33 5.36
CA SER A 313 11.97 7.63 5.40
C SER A 313 13.10 8.66 5.26
N PRO A 314 14.10 8.68 6.15
CA PRO A 314 15.19 9.66 6.16
C PRO A 314 16.21 9.41 5.03
N ARG A 315 15.75 9.31 3.78
CA ARG A 315 16.61 9.29 2.60
C ARG A 315 16.34 10.53 1.77
N THR A 316 17.45 11.19 1.44
CA THR A 316 17.62 12.27 0.45
C THR A 316 16.58 12.25 -0.66
N PRO A 317 16.12 13.42 -1.16
CA PRO A 317 15.20 13.52 -2.29
C PRO A 317 15.87 12.91 -3.53
N THR A 318 15.70 11.60 -3.73
CA THR A 318 16.02 10.97 -5.00
C THR A 318 15.14 11.63 -6.05
N PRO A 319 15.69 12.04 -7.21
CA PRO A 319 14.88 12.60 -8.28
C PRO A 319 13.73 11.65 -8.60
N ARG A 320 12.48 12.16 -8.54
CA ARG A 320 11.29 11.36 -8.84
C ARG A 320 11.30 11.07 -10.34
N ALA A 321 11.50 9.82 -10.75
CA ALA A 321 11.39 9.45 -12.16
C ALA A 321 9.92 9.60 -12.61
N LEU A 322 9.66 10.48 -13.58
CA LEU A 322 8.29 10.85 -13.95
C LEU A 322 7.59 9.84 -14.89
N TRP A 323 8.33 8.87 -15.44
CA TRP A 323 7.80 7.92 -16.41
C TRP A 323 6.58 7.14 -15.90
N TRP A 324 6.60 6.67 -14.65
CA TRP A 324 5.51 5.88 -14.08
C TRP A 324 4.23 6.71 -13.90
N PRO A 325 4.24 7.87 -13.20
CA PRO A 325 3.04 8.68 -13.06
C PRO A 325 2.49 9.18 -14.40
N LEU A 326 3.35 9.48 -15.37
CA LEU A 326 2.91 9.86 -16.72
C LEU A 326 2.26 8.69 -17.48
N LEU A 327 2.81 7.49 -17.37
CA LEU A 327 2.22 6.29 -17.96
C LEU A 327 0.83 6.00 -17.36
N GLU A 328 0.73 6.09 -16.04
CA GLU A 328 -0.54 5.92 -15.34
C GLU A 328 -1.57 6.99 -15.76
N LYS A 329 -1.15 8.26 -15.88
CA LYS A 329 -1.97 9.35 -16.42
C LYS A 329 -2.43 9.07 -17.85
N ALA A 330 -1.60 8.47 -18.71
CA ALA A 330 -1.96 8.09 -20.07
C ALA A 330 -3.08 7.03 -20.08
N PHE A 331 -2.96 6.00 -19.25
CA PHE A 331 -4.00 4.99 -19.11
C PHE A 331 -5.30 5.58 -18.54
N ALA A 332 -5.19 6.49 -17.57
CA ALA A 332 -6.35 7.20 -17.02
C ALA A 332 -7.03 8.06 -18.10
N SER A 333 -6.25 8.77 -18.93
CA SER A 333 -6.75 9.54 -20.08
C SER A 333 -7.49 8.66 -21.07
N ARG A 334 -6.90 7.53 -21.49
CA ARG A 334 -7.54 6.59 -22.43
C ARG A 334 -8.79 5.93 -21.85
N LYS A 335 -8.86 5.75 -20.52
CA LYS A 335 -10.04 5.25 -19.81
C LYS A 335 -11.07 6.34 -19.48
N GLY A 336 -10.74 7.62 -19.71
CA GLY A 336 -11.58 8.78 -19.44
C GLY A 336 -11.38 9.44 -18.07
N SER A 337 -10.87 8.72 -17.07
CA SER A 337 -10.53 9.28 -15.75
C SER A 337 -9.69 8.33 -14.90
N TYR A 338 -9.08 8.86 -13.83
CA TYR A 338 -8.50 8.01 -12.78
C TYR A 338 -9.57 7.17 -12.06
N LYS A 339 -10.82 7.65 -11.97
CA LYS A 339 -11.94 6.84 -11.44
C LYS A 339 -12.11 5.57 -12.27
N SER A 340 -12.29 5.73 -13.59
CA SER A 340 -12.53 4.63 -14.52
C SER A 340 -11.33 3.68 -14.63
N LEU A 341 -10.11 4.18 -14.42
CA LEU A 341 -8.92 3.33 -14.31
C LEU A 341 -8.93 2.46 -13.04
N GLY A 342 -9.53 2.97 -11.96
CA GLY A 342 -9.65 2.29 -10.67
C GLY A 342 -10.76 1.24 -10.60
N ASP A 343 -11.59 1.09 -11.64
CA ASP A 343 -12.66 0.08 -11.69
C ASP A 343 -12.14 -1.36 -11.90
N GLY A 344 -10.81 -1.53 -11.97
CA GLY A 344 -10.15 -2.81 -12.15
C GLY A 344 -9.89 -3.17 -13.62
N GLY A 345 -9.23 -4.30 -13.84
CA GLY A 345 -8.81 -4.72 -15.17
C GLY A 345 -7.87 -5.92 -15.14
N CYS A 346 -7.44 -6.33 -16.33
CA CYS A 346 -6.56 -7.47 -16.52
C CYS A 346 -5.18 -7.01 -17.00
N ALA A 347 -4.12 -7.60 -16.45
CA ALA A 347 -2.75 -7.17 -16.70
C ALA A 347 -2.29 -7.55 -18.12
N ASP A 348 -2.73 -8.68 -18.67
CA ASP A 348 -2.47 -9.10 -20.06
C ASP A 348 -2.93 -8.05 -21.08
N LEU A 349 -4.07 -7.39 -20.84
CA LEU A 349 -4.56 -6.31 -21.70
C LEU A 349 -3.64 -5.09 -21.65
N VAL A 350 -3.15 -4.73 -20.45
CA VAL A 350 -2.19 -3.62 -20.30
C VAL A 350 -0.86 -3.97 -20.96
N LEU A 351 -0.41 -5.21 -20.85
CA LEU A 351 0.80 -5.68 -21.54
C LEU A 351 0.63 -5.60 -23.06
N ALA A 352 -0.54 -5.98 -23.59
CA ALA A 352 -0.86 -5.82 -25.01
C ALA A 352 -0.85 -4.34 -25.43
N ASP A 353 -1.40 -3.46 -24.60
CA ASP A 353 -1.40 -2.01 -24.83
C ASP A 353 0.03 -1.41 -24.82
N LEU A 354 0.97 -1.98 -24.06
CA LEU A 354 2.36 -1.51 -24.01
C LEU A 354 3.24 -2.10 -25.13
N LEU A 355 2.94 -3.32 -25.57
CA LEU A 355 3.82 -4.11 -26.43
C LEU A 355 3.32 -4.31 -27.86
N GLY A 356 2.04 -4.02 -28.14
CA GLY A 356 1.43 -4.28 -29.46
C GLY A 356 1.38 -5.77 -29.80
N ARG A 357 1.29 -6.62 -28.75
CA ARG A 357 1.25 -8.09 -28.84
C ARG A 357 -0.10 -8.62 -28.40
N SER A 358 -0.39 -9.88 -28.73
CA SER A 358 -1.67 -10.49 -28.36
C SER A 358 -1.68 -10.80 -26.86
N PRO A 359 -2.73 -10.40 -26.12
CA PRO A 359 -2.84 -10.75 -24.70
C PRO A 359 -2.96 -12.26 -24.55
N HIS A 360 -2.33 -12.82 -23.51
CA HIS A 360 -2.41 -14.23 -23.22
C HIS A 360 -2.48 -14.46 -21.71
N ARG A 361 -3.41 -15.30 -21.26
CA ARG A 361 -3.53 -15.69 -19.86
C ARG A 361 -4.00 -17.12 -19.72
N PHE A 362 -3.61 -17.77 -18.65
CA PHE A 362 -4.11 -19.08 -18.27
C PHE A 362 -4.46 -19.11 -16.80
N PHE A 363 -5.54 -19.82 -16.47
CA PHE A 363 -5.95 -20.05 -15.10
C PHE A 363 -5.09 -21.12 -14.46
N VAL A 364 -4.85 -20.94 -13.16
CA VAL A 364 -4.07 -21.83 -12.32
C VAL A 364 -5.04 -22.59 -11.43
N ASP A 365 -5.05 -23.92 -11.56
CA ASP A 365 -5.86 -24.80 -10.72
C ASP A 365 -4.98 -25.73 -9.90
N GLY A 366 -4.71 -25.33 -8.65
CA GLY A 366 -3.86 -26.12 -7.76
C GLY A 366 -4.42 -27.47 -7.31
N ALA A 367 -5.66 -27.81 -7.66
CA ALA A 367 -6.20 -29.16 -7.46
C ALA A 367 -5.89 -30.10 -8.63
N ARG A 368 -5.49 -29.57 -9.79
CA ARG A 368 -5.23 -30.34 -11.01
C ARG A 368 -3.87 -31.06 -10.93
N PRO A 369 -3.83 -32.39 -11.19
CA PRO A 369 -2.57 -33.12 -11.30
C PRO A 369 -1.63 -32.52 -12.35
N GLY A 370 -0.34 -32.36 -12.01
CA GLY A 370 0.68 -31.81 -12.90
C GLY A 370 0.57 -30.30 -13.18
N GLU A 371 -0.30 -29.57 -12.47
CA GLU A 371 -0.44 -28.13 -12.68
C GLU A 371 0.83 -27.36 -12.33
N ASP A 372 1.60 -27.81 -11.34
CA ASP A 372 2.89 -27.23 -10.98
C ASP A 372 3.91 -27.34 -12.13
N ASP A 373 4.02 -28.51 -12.77
CA ASP A 373 4.87 -28.71 -13.96
C ASP A 373 4.46 -27.78 -15.11
N ARG A 374 3.16 -27.71 -15.40
CA ARG A 374 2.61 -26.84 -16.43
C ARG A 374 2.91 -25.38 -16.16
N VAL A 375 2.62 -24.89 -14.95
CA VAL A 375 2.85 -23.50 -14.55
C VAL A 375 4.34 -23.16 -14.63
N PHE A 376 5.21 -24.03 -14.12
CA PHE A 376 6.65 -23.78 -14.14
C PHE A 376 7.22 -23.78 -15.56
N SER A 377 6.77 -24.68 -16.43
CA SER A 377 7.16 -24.72 -17.85
C SER A 377 6.73 -23.44 -18.58
N GLU A 378 5.49 -23.01 -18.39
CA GLU A 378 4.96 -21.77 -18.98
C GLU A 378 5.72 -20.52 -18.51
N LEU A 379 6.01 -20.42 -17.21
CA LEU A 379 6.80 -19.33 -16.65
C LEU A 379 8.23 -19.34 -17.20
N SER A 380 8.88 -20.51 -17.21
CA SER A 380 10.26 -20.65 -17.69
C SER A 380 10.37 -20.25 -19.17
N ARG A 381 9.44 -20.72 -20.00
CA ARG A 381 9.33 -20.32 -21.41
C ARG A 381 9.10 -18.82 -21.57
N ALA A 382 8.20 -18.24 -20.78
CA ALA A 382 7.95 -16.80 -20.85
C ALA A 382 9.20 -15.97 -20.52
N PHE A 383 9.97 -16.36 -19.50
CA PHE A 383 11.22 -15.66 -19.16
C PHE A 383 12.32 -15.87 -20.20
N ALA A 384 12.46 -17.08 -20.76
CA ALA A 384 13.40 -17.36 -21.85
C ALA A 384 13.12 -16.48 -23.08
N GLU A 385 11.84 -16.25 -23.40
CA GLU A 385 11.40 -15.38 -24.49
C GLU A 385 11.34 -13.89 -24.09
N ARG A 386 11.82 -13.52 -22.89
CA ARG A 386 11.75 -12.16 -22.31
C ARG A 386 10.34 -11.56 -22.30
N ARG A 387 9.30 -12.37 -22.15
CA ARG A 387 7.91 -11.91 -22.04
C ARG A 387 7.62 -11.43 -20.60
N PRO A 388 7.00 -10.26 -20.42
CA PRO A 388 6.60 -9.80 -19.09
C PRO A 388 5.46 -10.66 -18.56
N VAL A 389 5.51 -10.98 -17.26
CA VAL A 389 4.54 -11.85 -16.62
C VAL A 389 3.96 -11.21 -15.37
N CYS A 390 2.64 -11.32 -15.22
CA CYS A 390 1.88 -10.93 -14.05
C CYS A 390 1.08 -12.13 -13.53
N ALA A 391 0.74 -12.12 -12.24
CA ALA A 391 -0.10 -13.15 -11.63
C ALA A 391 -1.20 -12.53 -10.76
N GLY A 392 -2.39 -13.09 -10.78
CA GLY A 392 -3.55 -12.62 -10.01
C GLY A 392 -3.90 -13.55 -8.86
N THR A 393 -4.27 -12.96 -7.72
CA THR A 393 -4.82 -13.69 -6.56
C THR A 393 -6.34 -13.80 -6.63
N TRP A 394 -6.90 -14.78 -5.93
CA TRP A 394 -8.32 -15.08 -5.85
C TRP A 394 -9.14 -13.90 -5.29
N THR A 395 -10.27 -13.63 -5.94
CA THR A 395 -11.30 -12.68 -5.48
C THR A 395 -12.28 -13.38 -4.54
N GLY A 396 -12.83 -12.66 -3.55
CA GLY A 396 -13.86 -13.18 -2.63
C GLY A 396 -13.39 -14.22 -1.61
N GLN A 397 -12.09 -14.54 -1.56
CA GLN A 397 -11.52 -15.54 -0.63
C GLN A 397 -10.48 -14.94 0.33
N PRO A 398 -10.79 -13.87 1.10
CA PRO A 398 -9.79 -13.20 1.94
C PRO A 398 -9.17 -14.12 2.99
N ARG A 399 -9.91 -15.12 3.48
CA ARG A 399 -9.40 -16.12 4.45
C ARG A 399 -8.23 -16.95 3.91
N ARG A 400 -8.13 -17.15 2.59
CA ARG A 400 -7.02 -17.88 1.93
C ARG A 400 -5.67 -17.19 2.14
N TYR A 401 -5.69 -15.88 2.34
CA TYR A 401 -4.50 -15.04 2.38
C TYR A 401 -4.02 -14.67 3.78
N VAL A 402 -4.76 -15.08 4.82
CA VAL A 402 -4.39 -14.83 6.22
C VAL A 402 -3.00 -15.43 6.50
N ARG A 403 -2.09 -14.60 7.01
CA ARG A 403 -0.69 -14.97 7.35
C ARG A 403 0.17 -15.43 6.15
N THR A 404 -0.23 -15.11 4.92
CA THR A 404 0.56 -15.48 3.71
C THR A 404 1.52 -14.36 3.26
N GLY A 405 1.28 -13.13 3.71
CA GLY A 405 1.93 -11.92 3.18
C GLY A 405 1.45 -11.53 1.77
N LEU A 406 0.44 -12.21 1.23
CA LEU A 406 -0.22 -11.90 -0.03
C LEU A 406 -1.59 -11.26 0.23
N VAL A 407 -2.12 -10.64 -0.82
CA VAL A 407 -3.34 -9.83 -0.77
C VAL A 407 -4.36 -10.45 -1.73
N PRO A 408 -5.62 -10.67 -1.31
CA PRO A 408 -6.68 -11.15 -2.20
C PRO A 408 -7.03 -10.12 -3.28
N ASN A 409 -7.61 -10.56 -4.40
CA ASN A 409 -8.08 -9.69 -5.49
C ASN A 409 -7.02 -8.68 -5.98
N HIS A 410 -5.78 -9.15 -6.15
CA HIS A 410 -4.63 -8.27 -6.41
C HIS A 410 -3.71 -8.85 -7.48
N ALA A 411 -3.13 -7.96 -8.30
CA ALA A 411 -2.17 -8.32 -9.33
C ALA A 411 -0.74 -8.15 -8.83
N TYR A 412 0.09 -9.17 -9.03
CA TYR A 412 1.52 -9.19 -8.71
C TYR A 412 2.35 -9.26 -9.99
N THR A 413 3.53 -8.64 -9.97
CA THR A 413 4.52 -8.79 -11.03
C THR A 413 5.30 -10.08 -10.78
N VAL A 414 5.45 -10.96 -11.76
CA VAL A 414 6.35 -12.12 -11.64
C VAL A 414 7.74 -11.69 -12.11
N LEU A 415 8.73 -11.77 -11.23
CA LEU A 415 10.11 -11.35 -11.49
C LEU A 415 11.01 -12.49 -11.96
N GLY A 416 10.62 -13.75 -11.74
CA GLY A 416 11.39 -14.90 -12.22
C GLY A 416 10.87 -16.22 -11.65
N CYS A 417 11.34 -17.31 -12.22
CA CYS A 417 11.20 -18.66 -11.66
C CYS A 417 12.57 -19.37 -11.72
N ARG A 418 12.85 -20.25 -10.75
CA ARG A 418 14.11 -20.99 -10.70
C ARG A 418 13.97 -22.33 -9.98
N SER A 419 14.87 -23.25 -10.28
CA SER A 419 15.03 -24.52 -9.57
C SER A 419 16.31 -24.52 -8.76
N VAL A 420 16.25 -24.98 -7.51
CA VAL A 420 17.40 -25.09 -6.60
C VAL A 420 17.30 -26.41 -5.86
N ARG A 421 18.29 -27.30 -6.05
CA ARG A 421 18.34 -28.62 -5.38
C ARG A 421 17.02 -29.39 -5.50
N GLY A 422 16.47 -29.46 -6.72
CA GLY A 422 15.20 -30.14 -7.00
C GLY A 422 13.91 -29.40 -6.57
N ARG A 423 14.02 -28.24 -5.91
CA ARG A 423 12.86 -27.44 -5.49
C ARG A 423 12.66 -26.24 -6.42
N ARG A 424 11.40 -25.96 -6.76
CA ARG A 424 11.02 -24.89 -7.69
C ARG A 424 10.46 -23.68 -6.96
N PHE A 425 10.84 -22.49 -7.41
CA PHE A 425 10.48 -21.23 -6.79
C PHE A 425 10.02 -20.22 -7.82
N VAL A 426 9.10 -19.35 -7.41
CA VAL A 426 8.61 -18.20 -8.18
C VAL A 426 8.82 -16.94 -7.36
N THR A 427 9.47 -15.93 -7.94
CA THR A 427 9.62 -14.62 -7.31
C THR A 427 8.54 -13.68 -7.82
N VAL A 428 7.72 -13.14 -6.93
CA VAL A 428 6.66 -12.17 -7.21
C VAL A 428 6.91 -10.85 -6.52
N ARG A 429 6.37 -9.75 -7.04
CA ARG A 429 6.45 -8.42 -6.42
C ARG A 429 5.07 -7.80 -6.30
N ASN A 430 4.79 -7.23 -5.13
CA ASN A 430 3.59 -6.45 -4.90
C ASN A 430 3.75 -5.04 -5.52
N PRO A 431 2.88 -4.59 -6.46
CA PRO A 431 2.96 -3.26 -7.06
C PRO A 431 2.67 -2.09 -6.10
N TRP A 432 2.26 -2.36 -4.86
CA TRP A 432 2.29 -1.36 -3.80
C TRP A 432 3.72 -0.95 -3.42
N GLY A 433 4.73 -1.66 -3.94
CA GLY A 433 6.16 -1.45 -3.68
C GLY A 433 6.55 -1.74 -2.24
N GLU A 434 5.77 -2.60 -1.61
CA GLU A 434 5.86 -2.96 -0.21
C GLU A 434 6.60 -4.28 -0.05
N GLU A 435 7.39 -4.35 1.02
CA GLU A 435 7.95 -5.60 1.52
C GLU A 435 6.83 -6.42 2.15
N ALA A 436 6.27 -7.37 1.40
CA ALA A 436 5.39 -8.39 1.99
C ALA A 436 6.16 -9.12 3.11
N MET A 437 5.59 -9.15 4.33
CA MET A 437 6.22 -9.77 5.51
C MET A 437 6.31 -11.31 5.38
N GLY A 438 7.47 -11.89 5.71
CA GLY A 438 7.80 -13.33 5.72
C GLY A 438 9.32 -13.58 5.72
N PRO A 439 9.84 -14.77 6.10
CA PRO A 439 11.27 -15.02 6.28
C PRO A 439 12.05 -15.05 4.94
N PRO A 440 13.40 -15.04 5.00
CA PRO A 440 14.23 -13.90 4.58
C PRO A 440 14.06 -13.55 3.09
N ARG A 441 13.95 -12.26 2.78
CA ARG A 441 13.67 -11.75 1.42
C ARG A 441 14.67 -10.69 0.99
N ARG A 442 14.80 -10.56 -0.34
CA ARG A 442 15.64 -9.56 -1.02
C ARG A 442 14.94 -8.20 -1.06
N ARG A 443 15.71 -7.11 -0.98
CA ARG A 443 15.25 -5.70 -1.05
C ARG A 443 14.29 -5.45 -2.23
N GLY A 444 13.24 -4.66 -2.04
CA GLY A 444 12.41 -4.09 -3.13
C GLY A 444 11.00 -4.67 -3.32
N GLY A 445 10.41 -5.25 -2.28
CA GLY A 445 9.03 -5.77 -2.32
C GLY A 445 8.85 -7.11 -3.05
N ALA A 446 9.95 -7.82 -3.29
CA ALA A 446 9.97 -9.13 -3.90
C ALA A 446 9.81 -10.25 -2.86
N LEU A 447 9.01 -11.25 -3.21
CA LEU A 447 8.65 -12.41 -2.42
C LEU A 447 8.97 -13.66 -3.24
N GLU A 448 9.87 -14.50 -2.75
CA GLU A 448 10.11 -15.82 -3.35
C GLU A 448 9.25 -16.90 -2.68
N LEU A 449 8.42 -17.55 -3.48
CA LEU A 449 7.48 -18.59 -3.05
C LEU A 449 7.94 -19.94 -3.59
N PRO A 450 7.83 -21.01 -2.80
CA PRO A 450 7.79 -22.35 -3.37
C PRO A 450 6.66 -22.45 -4.41
N LEU A 451 6.90 -23.16 -5.51
CA LEU A 451 5.96 -23.26 -6.62
C LEU A 451 4.59 -23.81 -6.18
N GLU A 452 4.57 -24.79 -5.29
CA GLU A 452 3.36 -25.37 -4.72
C GLU A 452 2.52 -24.34 -3.96
N VAL A 453 3.17 -23.36 -3.32
CA VAL A 453 2.50 -22.25 -2.64
C VAL A 453 1.94 -21.26 -3.67
N PHE A 454 2.71 -20.97 -4.73
CA PHE A 454 2.25 -20.11 -5.81
C PHE A 454 0.99 -20.68 -6.49
N VAL A 455 1.03 -21.95 -6.89
CA VAL A 455 -0.08 -22.63 -7.57
C VAL A 455 -1.34 -22.67 -6.70
N ARG A 456 -1.19 -22.79 -5.37
CA ARG A 456 -2.32 -22.75 -4.44
C ARG A 456 -2.90 -21.35 -4.23
N LEU A 457 -2.07 -20.30 -4.26
CA LEU A 457 -2.48 -18.95 -3.84
C LEU A 457 -2.78 -18.00 -5.01
N PHE A 458 -2.37 -18.33 -6.23
CA PHE A 458 -2.69 -17.57 -7.43
C PHE A 458 -3.73 -18.32 -8.27
N CYS A 459 -4.58 -17.58 -8.98
CA CYS A 459 -5.65 -18.13 -9.81
C CYS A 459 -5.42 -17.94 -11.31
N VAL A 460 -4.51 -17.03 -11.69
CA VAL A 460 -4.27 -16.69 -13.09
C VAL A 460 -2.85 -16.19 -13.30
N VAL A 461 -2.24 -16.57 -14.41
CA VAL A 461 -0.99 -16.01 -14.94
C VAL A 461 -1.31 -15.28 -16.25
N GLN A 462 -0.76 -14.08 -16.41
CA GLN A 462 -1.06 -13.12 -17.47
C GLN A 462 0.24 -12.66 -18.14
N THR A 463 0.30 -12.70 -19.46
CA THR A 463 1.46 -12.36 -20.32
C THR A 463 0.95 -11.89 -21.69
N VAL A 464 1.83 -11.79 -22.68
CA VAL A 464 1.50 -11.63 -24.10
C VAL A 464 2.14 -12.74 -24.94
N ARG A 465 1.72 -12.89 -26.20
CA ARG A 465 2.38 -13.71 -27.23
C ARG A 465 2.75 -12.85 -28.43
#